data_AF-A0A959E710-F1
#
_entry.id   AF-A0A959E710-F1
#
_cell.length_a   1.000
_cell.length_b   1.000
_cell.length_c   1.000
_cell.angle_alpha   90.00
_cell.angle_beta   90.00
_cell.angle_gamma   90.00
#
_symmetry.space_group_name_H-M   'P 1'
#
loop_
_entity.id
_entity.type
_entity.pdbx_description
1 polymer ?
#
loop_
_entity_poly.entity_id
_entity_poly.type
_entity_poly.pdbx_seq_one_letter_code
_entity_poly.pdbx_strand_id
1 'polypeptide(L)'
;MSTLRTVALEREQLADAEMLSRARAFHELMDRRRSVREFSDRPVPKALIDELVRTASTAPSGAHKQPWTFCAVNDAELKRRIREAAEEEERRNYGGRMSEAWLRDLEPLGTDADKPFLETAPWLVVVFKRAYEEGPEGEKRNNYYVTESVGLATGLFLTAAHQAGLATLTHTPSPMN
;
A
#
# COMPACT_ATOMS: atom_id res chain seq x y z
N MET A 1 26.16 -15.50 23.88
CA MET A 1 26.12 -14.50 22.79
C MET A 1 25.90 -15.24 21.49
N SER A 2 24.79 -15.00 20.80
CA SER A 2 24.57 -15.56 19.46
C SER A 2 25.67 -15.03 18.53
N THR A 3 26.44 -15.91 17.90
CA THR A 3 27.42 -15.56 16.88
C THR A 3 26.68 -15.30 15.57
N LEU A 4 26.10 -14.10 15.47
CA LEU A 4 25.52 -13.65 14.20
C LEU A 4 26.63 -13.64 13.14
N ARG A 5 26.40 -14.40 12.06
CA ARG A 5 27.28 -14.42 10.90
C ARG A 5 26.92 -13.25 9.98
N THR A 6 27.86 -12.36 9.73
CA THR A 6 27.72 -11.34 8.69
C THR A 6 28.19 -11.90 7.35
N VAL A 7 27.62 -11.39 6.27
CA VAL A 7 28.02 -11.71 4.89
C VAL A 7 28.28 -10.40 4.15
N ALA A 8 29.22 -10.41 3.21
CA ALA A 8 29.49 -9.26 2.36
C ALA A 8 28.29 -9.01 1.42
N LEU A 9 27.90 -7.75 1.25
CA LEU A 9 26.88 -7.37 0.29
C LEU A 9 27.50 -7.27 -1.11
N GLU A 10 27.08 -8.15 -2.00
CA GLU A 10 27.47 -8.08 -3.42
C GLU A 10 26.68 -6.97 -4.11
N ARG A 11 27.39 -6.01 -4.72
CA ARG A 11 26.80 -4.91 -5.49
C ARG A 11 27.58 -4.66 -6.77
N GLU A 12 26.85 -4.40 -7.85
CA GLU A 12 27.42 -3.86 -9.08
C GLU A 12 27.96 -2.44 -8.80
N GLN A 13 29.21 -2.18 -9.18
CA GLN A 13 29.78 -0.83 -9.18
C GLN A 13 29.50 -0.19 -10.54
N LEU A 14 28.75 0.91 -10.54
CA LEU A 14 28.40 1.67 -11.74
C LEU A 14 29.24 2.94 -11.82
N ALA A 15 29.54 3.39 -13.04
CA ALA A 15 30.13 4.71 -13.25
C ALA A 15 29.12 5.82 -12.94
N ASP A 16 29.60 6.98 -12.45
CA ASP A 16 28.75 8.10 -12.02
C ASP A 16 27.74 8.55 -13.09
N ALA A 17 28.18 8.60 -14.37
CA ALA A 17 27.31 8.97 -15.48
C ALA A 17 26.14 8.00 -15.66
N GLU A 18 26.38 6.70 -15.49
CA GLU A 18 25.35 5.67 -15.57
C GLU A 18 24.41 5.72 -14.36
N MET A 19 24.94 5.95 -13.15
CA MET A 19 24.12 6.16 -11.95
C MET A 19 23.14 7.32 -12.13
N LEU A 20 23.62 8.45 -12.65
CA LEU A 20 22.81 9.63 -12.91
C LEU A 20 21.76 9.38 -14.00
N SER A 21 22.12 8.68 -15.07
CA SER A 21 21.19 8.29 -16.13
C SER A 21 20.04 7.44 -15.60
N ARG A 22 20.35 6.38 -14.84
CA ARG A 22 19.35 5.51 -14.22
C ARG A 22 18.43 6.27 -13.25
N ALA A 23 18.99 7.16 -12.43
CA ALA A 23 18.22 7.97 -11.49
C ALA A 23 17.22 8.89 -12.22
N ARG A 24 17.62 9.53 -13.31
CA ARG A 24 16.73 10.38 -14.13
C ARG A 24 15.62 9.58 -14.78
N ALA A 25 15.95 8.45 -15.41
CA ALA A 25 14.96 7.59 -16.04
C ALA A 25 13.93 7.06 -15.03
N PHE A 26 14.38 6.68 -13.82
CA PHE A 26 13.48 6.24 -12.76
C PHE A 26 12.59 7.38 -12.24
N HIS A 27 13.15 8.58 -12.06
CA HIS A 27 12.38 9.76 -11.71
C HIS A 27 11.28 10.05 -12.73
N GLU A 28 11.62 10.10 -14.03
CA GLU A 28 10.65 10.33 -15.12
C GLU A 28 9.57 9.25 -15.16
N LEU A 29 9.92 7.98 -14.89
CA LEU A 29 8.94 6.93 -14.75
C LEU A 29 7.98 7.22 -13.59
N MET A 30 8.49 7.51 -12.40
CA MET A 30 7.69 7.68 -11.20
C MET A 30 6.85 8.96 -11.21
N ASP A 31 7.31 10.01 -11.88
CA ASP A 31 6.58 11.26 -12.07
C ASP A 31 5.28 11.08 -12.89
N ARG A 32 5.25 10.05 -13.75
CA ARG A 32 4.02 9.67 -14.49
C ARG A 32 2.96 8.99 -13.62
N ARG A 33 3.30 8.54 -12.41
CA ARG A 33 2.36 7.83 -11.54
C ARG A 33 1.30 8.80 -11.02
N ARG A 34 0.03 8.48 -11.27
CA ARG A 34 -1.12 9.20 -10.71
C ARG A 34 -1.98 8.25 -9.88
N SER A 35 -2.63 8.80 -8.86
CA SER A 35 -3.69 8.05 -8.17
C SER A 35 -4.94 8.07 -9.05
N VAL A 36 -5.40 6.90 -9.46
CA VAL A 36 -6.52 6.72 -10.40
C VAL A 36 -7.75 6.28 -9.63
N ARG A 37 -8.93 6.83 -9.93
CA ARG A 37 -10.20 6.52 -9.24
C ARG A 37 -11.21 5.78 -10.11
N GLU A 38 -10.94 5.67 -11.41
CA GLU A 38 -11.78 4.97 -12.38
C GLU A 38 -10.97 3.80 -12.96
N PHE A 39 -11.48 2.58 -12.81
CA PHE A 39 -10.76 1.37 -13.16
C PHE A 39 -11.47 0.60 -14.26
N SER A 40 -10.70 -0.14 -15.04
CA SER A 40 -11.23 -1.23 -15.86
C SER A 40 -11.43 -2.48 -14.98
N ASP A 41 -12.45 -3.26 -15.30
CA ASP A 41 -12.72 -4.60 -14.76
C ASP A 41 -11.87 -5.71 -15.41
N ARG A 42 -10.97 -5.35 -16.33
CA ARG A 42 -10.07 -6.30 -16.99
C ARG A 42 -9.32 -7.14 -15.95
N PRO A 43 -9.41 -8.48 -16.01
CA PRO A 43 -8.74 -9.35 -15.06
C PRO A 43 -7.22 -9.13 -15.02
N VAL A 44 -6.67 -9.13 -13.82
CA VAL A 44 -5.22 -9.09 -13.56
C VAL A 44 -4.80 -10.43 -12.95
N PRO A 45 -3.77 -11.12 -13.48
CA PRO A 45 -3.34 -12.41 -12.95
C PRO A 45 -2.91 -12.33 -11.48
N LYS A 46 -3.35 -13.29 -10.67
CA LYS A 46 -2.93 -13.40 -9.25
C LYS A 46 -1.41 -13.42 -9.10
N ALA A 47 -0.71 -14.14 -9.98
CA ALA A 47 0.75 -14.24 -9.95
C ALA A 47 1.43 -12.86 -10.04
N LEU A 48 0.83 -11.90 -10.78
CA LEU A 48 1.36 -10.54 -10.81
C LEU A 48 1.23 -9.88 -9.44
N ILE A 49 0.04 -9.95 -8.82
CA ILE A 49 -0.20 -9.40 -7.47
C ILE A 49 0.74 -10.02 -6.43
N ASP A 50 0.99 -11.33 -6.52
CA ASP A 50 1.93 -12.03 -5.63
C ASP A 50 3.35 -11.44 -5.76
N GLU A 51 3.84 -11.16 -6.97
CA GLU A 51 5.16 -10.54 -7.19
C GLU A 51 5.23 -9.09 -6.69
N LEU A 52 4.13 -8.33 -6.80
CA LEU A 52 4.06 -6.98 -6.22
C LEU A 52 4.16 -7.03 -4.70
N VAL A 53 3.48 -7.99 -4.04
CA VAL A 53 3.56 -8.19 -2.59
C VAL A 53 4.94 -8.69 -2.16
N ARG A 54 5.57 -9.59 -2.93
CA ARG A 54 6.96 -10.01 -2.68
C ARG A 54 7.92 -8.82 -2.72
N THR A 55 7.77 -7.94 -3.72
CA THR A 55 8.56 -6.72 -3.84
C THR A 55 8.34 -5.80 -2.65
N ALA A 56 7.09 -5.60 -2.23
CA ALA A 56 6.74 -4.81 -1.06
C ALA A 56 7.41 -5.35 0.23
N SER A 57 7.45 -6.67 0.40
CA SER A 57 8.05 -7.33 1.56
C SER A 57 9.58 -7.26 1.61
N THR A 58 10.24 -6.70 0.59
CA THR A 58 11.68 -6.40 0.63
C THR A 58 12.02 -5.11 1.39
N ALA A 59 11.00 -4.34 1.80
CA ALA A 59 11.19 -3.11 2.56
C ALA A 59 11.99 -3.34 3.85
N PRO A 60 12.77 -2.33 4.30
CA PRO A 60 13.37 -2.37 5.62
C PRO A 60 12.27 -2.29 6.70
N SER A 61 12.56 -2.83 7.87
CA SER A 61 11.66 -2.74 9.03
C SER A 61 12.45 -2.70 10.33
N GLY A 62 11.89 -2.02 11.34
CA GLY A 62 12.49 -1.96 12.67
C GLY A 62 12.78 -3.35 13.20
N ALA A 63 14.04 -3.60 13.58
CA ALA A 63 14.52 -4.91 14.06
C ALA A 63 14.18 -6.11 13.13
N HIS A 64 14.08 -5.87 11.82
CA HIS A 64 13.72 -6.90 10.80
C HIS A 64 12.38 -7.62 11.07
N LYS A 65 11.43 -6.93 11.73
CA LYS A 65 10.15 -7.52 12.14
C LYS A 65 9.17 -7.79 11.00
N GLN A 66 9.31 -7.07 9.87
CA GLN A 66 8.39 -7.13 8.72
C GLN A 66 6.91 -7.04 9.15
N PRO A 67 6.50 -5.98 9.88
CA PRO A 67 5.23 -5.95 10.62
C PRO A 67 4.02 -5.61 9.74
N TRP A 68 3.90 -6.25 8.58
CA TRP A 68 2.82 -6.04 7.61
C TRP A 68 2.10 -7.35 7.29
N THR A 69 0.83 -7.22 6.91
CA THR A 69 0.06 -8.24 6.21
C THR A 69 -0.60 -7.60 4.99
N PHE A 70 -0.33 -8.13 3.79
CA PHE A 70 -0.99 -7.73 2.56
C PHE A 70 -2.13 -8.72 2.26
N CYS A 71 -3.38 -8.26 2.37
CA CYS A 71 -4.56 -9.05 2.04
C CYS A 71 -5.04 -8.67 0.64
N ALA A 72 -4.78 -9.53 -0.35
CA ALA A 72 -5.25 -9.35 -1.72
C ALA A 72 -6.62 -10.01 -1.91
N VAL A 73 -7.62 -9.21 -2.28
CA VAL A 73 -9.02 -9.61 -2.41
C VAL A 73 -9.47 -9.46 -3.87
N ASN A 74 -9.88 -10.56 -4.49
CA ASN A 74 -10.56 -10.56 -5.79
C ASN A 74 -11.98 -11.14 -5.74
N ASP A 75 -12.42 -11.66 -4.59
CA ASP A 75 -13.77 -12.19 -4.41
C ASP A 75 -14.81 -11.08 -4.54
N ALA A 76 -15.75 -11.26 -5.47
CA ALA A 76 -16.73 -10.22 -5.81
C ALA A 76 -17.64 -9.86 -4.63
N GLU A 77 -18.08 -10.87 -3.87
CA GLU A 77 -18.98 -10.67 -2.74
C GLU A 77 -18.28 -9.95 -1.58
N LEU A 78 -17.04 -10.33 -1.28
CA LEU A 78 -16.24 -9.64 -0.26
C LEU A 78 -15.92 -8.20 -0.66
N LYS A 79 -15.60 -7.94 -1.94
CA LYS A 79 -15.40 -6.57 -2.45
C LYS A 79 -16.66 -5.72 -2.30
N ARG A 80 -17.83 -6.26 -2.64
CA ARG A 80 -19.13 -5.61 -2.46
C ARG A 80 -19.38 -5.24 -0.99
N ARG A 81 -19.17 -6.18 -0.07
CA ARG A 81 -19.31 -5.93 1.37
C ARG A 81 -18.34 -4.86 1.88
N ILE A 82 -17.11 -4.83 1.37
CA ILE A 82 -16.12 -3.78 1.70
C ILE A 82 -16.61 -2.42 1.20
N ARG A 83 -17.12 -2.35 -0.03
CA ARG A 83 -17.68 -1.11 -0.60
C ARG A 83 -18.84 -0.60 0.23
N GLU A 84 -19.86 -1.41 0.47
CA GLU A 84 -21.06 -1.03 1.23
C GLU A 84 -20.69 -0.47 2.61
N ALA A 85 -19.72 -1.10 3.30
CA ALA A 85 -19.22 -0.62 4.59
C ALA A 85 -18.44 0.71 4.47
N ALA A 86 -17.62 0.88 3.43
CA ALA A 86 -16.86 2.10 3.20
C ALA A 86 -17.78 3.29 2.85
N GLU A 87 -18.76 3.10 1.97
CA GLU A 87 -19.73 4.14 1.59
C GLU A 87 -20.61 4.55 2.77
N GLU A 88 -21.00 3.60 3.63
CA GLU A 88 -21.76 3.90 4.84
C GLU A 88 -20.96 4.79 5.83
N GLU A 89 -19.69 4.48 6.07
CA GLU A 89 -18.84 5.31 6.93
C GLU A 89 -18.54 6.68 6.30
N GLU A 90 -18.35 6.75 4.98
CA GLU A 90 -18.16 8.03 4.27
C GLU A 90 -19.42 8.90 4.36
N ARG A 91 -20.62 8.35 4.16
CA ARG A 91 -21.88 9.10 4.36
C ARG A 91 -21.99 9.68 5.77
N ARG A 92 -21.56 8.93 6.80
CA ARG A 92 -21.50 9.43 8.18
C ARG A 92 -20.44 10.51 8.36
N ASN A 93 -19.29 10.40 7.70
CA ASN A 93 -18.22 11.39 7.77
C ASN A 93 -18.66 12.73 7.17
N TYR A 94 -19.17 12.71 5.93
CA TYR A 94 -19.69 13.91 5.25
C TYR A 94 -20.90 14.52 5.98
N GLY A 95 -21.62 13.73 6.79
CA GLY A 95 -22.75 14.16 7.61
C GLY A 95 -22.40 14.91 8.91
N GLY A 96 -21.12 15.20 9.20
CA GLY A 96 -20.74 16.11 10.30
C GLY A 96 -19.48 15.78 11.10
N ARG A 97 -18.69 14.77 10.72
CA ARG A 97 -17.40 14.46 11.38
C ARG A 97 -16.19 15.12 10.72
N MET A 98 -16.36 15.60 9.49
CA MET A 98 -15.30 16.26 8.73
C MET A 98 -15.23 17.74 9.10
N SER A 99 -14.04 18.24 9.43
CA SER A 99 -13.84 19.68 9.58
C SER A 99 -14.03 20.37 8.22
N GLU A 100 -14.50 21.62 8.23
CA GLU A 100 -14.62 22.41 6.99
C GLU A 100 -13.29 22.55 6.26
N ALA A 101 -12.18 22.60 7.01
CA ALA A 101 -10.85 22.61 6.43
C ALA A 101 -10.58 21.34 5.62
N TRP A 102 -10.93 20.17 6.18
CA TRP A 102 -10.74 18.91 5.48
C TRP A 102 -11.65 18.77 4.25
N LEU A 103 -12.90 19.25 4.31
CA LEU A 103 -13.79 19.28 3.15
C LEU A 103 -13.22 20.13 2.00
N ARG A 104 -12.66 21.30 2.31
CA ARG A 104 -11.98 22.16 1.31
C ARG A 104 -10.74 21.49 0.71
N ASP A 105 -9.99 20.72 1.50
CA ASP A 105 -8.82 20.00 1.00
C ASP A 105 -9.19 18.86 0.04
N LEU A 106 -10.39 18.28 0.18
CA LEU A 106 -10.89 17.21 -0.70
C LEU A 106 -11.60 17.72 -1.96
N GLU A 107 -12.13 18.94 -1.96
CA GLU A 107 -12.88 19.52 -3.09
C GLU A 107 -12.15 19.38 -4.43
N PRO A 108 -10.82 19.65 -4.56
CA PRO A 108 -10.11 19.51 -5.82
C PRO A 108 -10.03 18.06 -6.33
N LEU A 109 -10.28 17.09 -5.46
CA LEU A 109 -10.22 15.66 -5.80
C LEU A 109 -11.55 15.14 -6.37
N GLY A 110 -12.64 15.91 -6.27
CA GLY A 110 -13.96 15.54 -6.75
C GLY A 110 -14.49 14.24 -6.15
N THR A 111 -14.08 13.90 -4.92
CA THR A 111 -14.46 12.66 -4.26
C THR A 111 -15.79 12.83 -3.54
N ASP A 112 -16.70 11.90 -3.74
CA ASP A 112 -17.96 11.79 -2.99
C ASP A 112 -17.95 10.53 -2.12
N ALA A 113 -19.11 10.17 -1.57
CA ALA A 113 -19.29 8.98 -0.78
C ALA A 113 -19.33 7.70 -1.62
N ASP A 114 -19.60 7.78 -2.92
CA ASP A 114 -19.73 6.62 -3.79
C ASP A 114 -18.35 6.10 -4.18
N LYS A 115 -18.11 4.81 -3.93
CA LYS A 115 -16.80 4.18 -4.15
C LYS A 115 -16.89 3.00 -5.13
N PRO A 116 -17.43 3.18 -6.35
CA PRO A 116 -17.64 2.09 -7.30
C PRO A 116 -16.35 1.33 -7.65
N PHE A 117 -15.19 2.02 -7.60
CA PHE A 117 -13.88 1.41 -7.80
C PHE A 117 -13.57 0.24 -6.85
N LEU A 118 -14.18 0.19 -5.66
CA LEU A 118 -14.01 -0.92 -4.73
C LEU A 118 -14.59 -2.23 -5.27
N GLU A 119 -15.53 -2.16 -6.21
CA GLU A 119 -16.04 -3.34 -6.91
C GLU A 119 -15.46 -3.48 -8.32
N THR A 120 -15.34 -2.38 -9.08
CA THR A 120 -14.85 -2.43 -10.47
C THR A 120 -13.39 -2.89 -10.56
N ALA A 121 -12.52 -2.46 -9.64
CA ALA A 121 -11.12 -2.88 -9.67
C ALA A 121 -11.01 -4.40 -9.48
N PRO A 122 -10.20 -5.10 -10.30
CA PRO A 122 -10.10 -6.57 -10.24
C PRO A 122 -9.49 -7.08 -8.94
N TRP A 123 -8.71 -6.24 -8.23
CA TRP A 123 -8.10 -6.55 -6.95
C TRP A 123 -8.20 -5.37 -5.99
N LEU A 124 -8.53 -5.65 -4.73
CA LEU A 124 -8.26 -4.76 -3.61
C LEU A 124 -7.07 -5.33 -2.82
N VAL A 125 -6.08 -4.50 -2.49
CA VAL A 125 -4.98 -4.90 -1.62
C VAL A 125 -5.06 -4.11 -0.33
N VAL A 126 -5.51 -4.76 0.73
CA VAL A 126 -5.67 -4.17 2.05
C VAL A 126 -4.40 -4.42 2.86
N VAL A 127 -3.73 -3.33 3.26
CA VAL A 127 -2.48 -3.40 4.01
C VAL A 127 -2.76 -3.23 5.49
N PHE A 128 -2.45 -4.25 6.28
CA PHE A 128 -2.55 -4.22 7.73
C PHE A 128 -1.18 -4.07 8.37
N LYS A 129 -1.14 -3.29 9.45
CA LYS A 129 0.03 -3.21 10.33
C LYS A 129 -0.11 -4.18 11.50
N ARG A 130 0.97 -4.88 11.84
CA ARG A 130 1.08 -5.71 13.04
C ARG A 130 1.76 -4.89 14.14
N ALA A 131 0.98 -4.28 15.04
CA ALA A 131 1.53 -3.46 16.12
C ALA A 131 2.42 -4.27 17.10
N TYR A 132 2.12 -5.56 17.21
CA TYR A 132 2.89 -6.55 17.96
C TYR A 132 2.70 -7.92 17.29
N GLU A 133 3.55 -8.87 17.67
CA GLU A 133 3.38 -10.28 17.39
C GLU A 133 2.97 -11.00 18.68
N GLU A 134 2.21 -12.08 18.55
CA GLU A 134 1.97 -13.02 19.64
C GLU A 134 3.05 -14.09 19.59
N GLY A 135 3.71 -14.30 20.72
CA GLY A 135 4.67 -15.38 20.88
C GLY A 135 4.00 -16.74 21.10
N PRO A 136 4.80 -17.82 21.16
CA PRO A 136 4.28 -19.18 21.27
C PRO A 136 3.46 -19.43 22.54
N GLU A 137 3.68 -18.67 23.60
CA GLU A 137 2.99 -18.80 24.89
C GLU A 137 1.96 -17.68 25.09
N GLY A 138 1.58 -16.98 24.01
CA GLY A 138 0.67 -15.84 24.05
C GLY A 138 1.32 -14.56 24.57
N GLU A 139 2.64 -14.54 24.76
CA GLU A 139 3.32 -13.35 25.21
C GLU A 139 3.40 -12.30 24.10
N LYS A 140 3.14 -11.04 24.45
CA LYS A 140 3.19 -9.93 23.50
C LYS A 140 4.63 -9.56 23.17
N ARG A 141 5.00 -9.64 21.89
CA ARG A 141 6.30 -9.20 21.36
C ARG A 141 6.12 -7.95 20.52
N ASN A 142 6.58 -6.80 21.02
CA ASN A 142 6.39 -5.53 20.33
C ASN A 142 7.12 -5.48 18.97
N ASN A 143 6.49 -4.83 18.00
CA ASN A 143 7.14 -4.38 16.78
C ASN A 143 7.50 -2.89 16.93
N TYR A 144 8.55 -2.45 16.23
CA TYR A 144 9.12 -1.11 16.37
C TYR A 144 9.00 -0.33 15.07
N TYR A 145 8.73 0.98 15.15
CA TYR A 145 8.57 1.87 13.98
C TYR A 145 7.60 1.28 12.94
N VAL A 146 6.48 0.76 13.43
CA VAL A 146 5.56 -0.06 12.63
C VAL A 146 4.94 0.75 11.50
N THR A 147 4.50 1.98 11.79
CA THR A 147 3.86 2.85 10.80
C THR A 147 4.84 3.18 9.67
N GLU A 148 6.07 3.55 10.00
CA GLU A 148 7.13 3.87 9.05
C GLU A 148 7.50 2.64 8.21
N SER A 149 7.67 1.48 8.86
CA SER A 149 7.99 0.22 8.19
C SER A 149 6.91 -0.18 7.17
N VAL A 150 5.63 -0.11 7.55
CA VAL A 150 4.50 -0.44 6.67
C VAL A 150 4.33 0.60 5.57
N GLY A 151 4.58 1.87 5.86
CA GLY A 151 4.59 2.96 4.86
C GLY A 151 5.63 2.71 3.76
N LEU A 152 6.85 2.31 4.13
CA LEU A 152 7.91 1.94 3.17
C LEU A 152 7.52 0.72 2.32
N ALA A 153 6.97 -0.34 2.94
CA ALA A 153 6.48 -1.51 2.20
C ALA A 153 5.36 -1.14 1.21
N THR A 154 4.43 -0.27 1.63
CA THR A 154 3.36 0.23 0.76
C THR A 154 3.92 1.07 -0.39
N GLY A 155 4.94 1.90 -0.14
CA GLY A 155 5.64 2.65 -1.19
C GLY A 155 6.30 1.75 -2.23
N LEU A 156 6.94 0.66 -1.80
CA LEU A 156 7.49 -0.35 -2.71
C LEU A 156 6.40 -1.08 -3.50
N PHE A 157 5.26 -1.41 -2.89
CA PHE A 157 4.11 -1.97 -3.59
C PHE A 157 3.62 -1.04 -4.71
N LEU A 158 3.42 0.24 -4.40
CA LEU A 158 2.96 1.25 -5.37
C LEU A 158 3.96 1.42 -6.52
N THR A 159 5.25 1.43 -6.20
CA THR A 159 6.33 1.50 -7.20
C THR A 159 6.32 0.29 -8.12
N ALA A 160 6.22 -0.91 -7.55
CA ALA A 160 6.16 -2.16 -8.31
C ALA A 160 4.91 -2.22 -9.20
N ALA A 161 3.75 -1.81 -8.68
CA ALA A 161 2.50 -1.77 -9.45
C ALA A 161 2.63 -0.84 -10.67
N HIS A 162 3.18 0.36 -10.47
CA HIS A 162 3.42 1.32 -11.55
C HIS A 162 4.43 0.80 -12.58
N GLN A 163 5.52 0.19 -12.12
CA GLN A 163 6.51 -0.47 -12.99
C GLN A 163 5.88 -1.59 -13.84
N ALA A 164 4.92 -2.33 -13.27
CA ALA A 164 4.18 -3.39 -13.97
C ALA A 164 3.07 -2.86 -14.91
N GLY A 165 2.89 -1.55 -15.00
CA GLY A 165 1.87 -0.92 -15.85
C GLY A 165 0.47 -0.92 -15.25
N LEU A 166 0.33 -1.10 -13.94
CA LEU A 166 -0.94 -0.98 -13.23
C LEU A 166 -1.10 0.42 -12.62
N ALA A 167 -2.35 0.87 -12.54
CA ALA A 167 -2.73 2.05 -11.77
C ALA A 167 -3.30 1.63 -10.40
N THR A 168 -3.19 2.51 -9.40
CA THR A 168 -3.72 2.26 -8.05
C THR A 168 -4.34 3.52 -7.45
N LEU A 169 -5.14 3.31 -6.39
CA LEU A 169 -5.60 4.35 -5.48
C LEU A 169 -5.17 3.99 -4.07
N THR A 170 -4.36 4.84 -3.43
CA THR A 170 -4.16 4.75 -1.99
C THR A 170 -5.41 5.28 -1.30
N HIS A 171 -6.20 4.38 -0.72
CA HIS A 171 -7.48 4.70 -0.09
C HIS A 171 -7.44 4.39 1.41
N THR A 172 -7.90 5.34 2.23
CA THR A 172 -8.04 5.17 3.68
C THR A 172 -9.53 5.19 4.05
N PRO A 173 -10.17 4.03 4.27
CA PRO A 173 -11.55 3.96 4.74
C PRO A 173 -11.55 4.21 6.25
N SER A 174 -11.28 5.45 6.67
CA SER A 174 -11.20 5.79 8.08
C SER A 174 -12.55 6.28 8.60
N PRO A 175 -13.11 5.65 9.64
CA PRO A 175 -13.86 6.41 10.62
C PRO A 175 -12.88 7.37 11.30
N MET A 176 -13.09 8.68 11.15
CA MET A 176 -12.37 9.67 11.94
C MET A 176 -12.98 9.67 13.34
N ASN A 177 -12.50 8.78 14.20
CA ASN A 177 -12.78 8.81 15.65
C ASN A 177 -11.75 9.68 16.36
#